data_AF-A0A9R0Z0I4-F1
#
_entry.id   AF-A0A9R0Z0I4-F1
#
_cell.length_a   1.000
_cell.length_b   1.000
_cell.length_c   1.000
_cell.angle_alpha   90.00
_cell.angle_beta   90.00
_cell.angle_gamma   90.00
#
_symmetry.space_group_name_H-M   'P 1'
#
loop_
_entity.id
_entity.type
_entity.pdbx_description
1 polymer ?
#
loop_
_entity_poly.entity_id
_entity_poly.type
_entity_poly.pdbx_seq_one_letter_code
_entity_poly.pdbx_strand_id
1 'polypeptide(L)'
;MARLFTIISSFAVLLLLLSDVGMAVEVAPKSLGNLGLLPPPKPAVADANVKRFCADTPYPEVCADMIARYDESKGADDKKLAGMAALTTATLLLQASGDASPGVQKQRYPDLTKADEECFETCYKELTNGGQKLDNLCTSKEGSDDIGMAQLPEIRSFIKENNGAHAQWNCDRCRPANDKKTPDDVSKKNDAEKAMAVLEVLVNKVTK
;
A
#
# COMPACT_ATOMS: atom_id res chain seq x y z
N MET A 1 15.71 -79.49 10.89
CA MET A 1 14.29 -79.91 11.00
C MET A 1 13.44 -78.65 11.19
N ALA A 2 12.32 -78.56 10.43
CA ALA A 2 11.17 -77.61 10.51
C ALA A 2 11.48 -76.09 10.49
N ARG A 3 11.31 -75.36 9.36
CA ARG A 3 10.07 -74.76 8.77
C ARG A 3 9.32 -73.82 9.74
N LEU A 4 9.41 -72.49 9.58
CA LEU A 4 8.69 -71.58 8.65
C LEU A 4 7.23 -71.32 9.07
N PHE A 5 6.91 -70.11 9.53
CA PHE A 5 5.63 -69.44 9.25
C PHE A 5 5.82 -67.92 9.16
N THR A 6 5.49 -67.43 7.96
CA THR A 6 5.30 -66.07 7.49
C THR A 6 3.95 -65.52 7.95
N ILE A 7 3.86 -64.27 8.40
CA ILE A 7 2.70 -63.40 8.14
C ILE A 7 3.22 -61.97 7.86
N ILE A 8 3.02 -61.54 6.63
CA ILE A 8 3.17 -60.17 6.13
C ILE A 8 1.78 -59.55 6.22
N SER A 9 1.62 -58.36 6.82
CA SER A 9 0.43 -57.53 6.55
C SER A 9 0.65 -56.06 6.88
N SER A 10 1.00 -55.34 5.81
CA SER A 10 0.66 -53.96 5.45
C SER A 10 -0.14 -53.11 6.45
N PHE A 11 0.47 -52.03 6.95
CA PHE A 11 -0.25 -50.77 7.23
C PHE A 11 0.68 -49.58 6.97
N ALA A 12 0.81 -49.24 5.70
CA ALA A 12 1.03 -47.87 5.25
C ALA A 12 -0.26 -47.44 4.55
N VAL A 13 -0.62 -46.15 4.70
CA VAL A 13 -1.63 -45.39 3.95
C VAL A 13 -3.07 -45.47 4.45
N LEU A 14 -3.56 -44.39 5.11
CA LEU A 14 -4.75 -43.56 4.78
C LEU A 14 -4.98 -42.57 5.95
N LEU A 15 -4.71 -41.26 5.85
CA LEU A 15 -5.55 -40.18 5.29
C LEU A 15 -6.95 -40.04 5.94
N LEU A 16 -7.17 -38.86 6.55
CA LEU A 16 -8.44 -38.13 6.76
C LEU A 16 -9.35 -38.72 7.87
N LEU A 17 -9.91 -37.98 8.84
CA LEU A 17 -10.76 -36.78 8.78
C LEU A 17 -10.87 -36.15 10.20
N LEU A 18 -10.58 -34.85 10.36
CA LEU A 18 -11.50 -33.75 10.72
C LEU A 18 -12.16 -33.76 12.12
N SER A 19 -11.82 -32.75 12.94
CA SER A 19 -12.77 -31.85 13.65
C SER A 19 -11.96 -30.75 14.36
N ASP A 20 -11.77 -29.60 13.72
CA ASP A 20 -12.51 -28.36 14.00
C ASP A 20 -12.24 -27.75 15.40
N VAL A 21 -11.17 -26.95 15.48
CA VAL A 21 -11.22 -25.67 16.19
C VAL A 21 -10.48 -24.66 15.31
N GLY A 22 -11.25 -23.84 14.61
CA GLY A 22 -10.72 -22.73 13.84
C GLY A 22 -10.01 -21.73 14.76
N MET A 23 -8.94 -21.13 14.24
CA MET A 23 -8.72 -19.70 14.35
C MET A 23 -8.04 -19.24 13.07
N ALA A 24 -8.54 -18.11 12.57
CA ALA A 24 -8.21 -17.48 11.32
C ALA A 24 -6.71 -17.51 11.03
N VAL A 25 -6.32 -18.24 9.99
CA VAL A 25 -5.20 -17.80 9.16
C VAL A 25 -5.70 -16.51 8.52
N GLU A 26 -5.27 -15.37 9.06
CA GLU A 26 -5.29 -14.13 8.29
C GLU A 26 -4.60 -14.45 6.97
N VAL A 27 -5.40 -14.53 5.92
CA VAL A 27 -4.91 -14.49 4.57
C VAL A 27 -4.28 -13.12 4.45
N ALA A 28 -2.98 -13.01 4.74
CA ALA A 28 -2.21 -11.85 4.36
C ALA A 28 -2.57 -11.56 2.90
N PRO A 29 -3.09 -10.35 2.59
CA PRO A 29 -3.53 -10.06 1.23
C PRO A 29 -2.37 -10.41 0.29
N LYS A 30 -2.68 -11.18 -0.77
CA LYS A 30 -1.70 -11.61 -1.79
C LYS A 30 -0.84 -10.46 -2.34
N SER A 31 -1.23 -9.20 -2.13
CA SER A 31 -0.49 -8.01 -2.56
C SER A 31 0.65 -7.57 -1.63
N LEU A 32 0.71 -7.96 -0.35
CA LEU A 32 1.81 -7.55 0.55
C LEU A 32 3.13 -8.23 0.19
N GLY A 33 3.08 -9.50 -0.23
CA GLY A 33 4.26 -10.28 -0.59
C GLY A 33 4.92 -9.87 -1.92
N ASN A 34 4.23 -9.01 -2.70
CA ASN A 34 4.67 -8.53 -4.00
C ASN A 34 4.63 -7.00 -4.09
N LEU A 35 4.69 -6.30 -2.93
CA LEU A 35 5.06 -4.90 -2.90
C LEU A 35 6.50 -4.82 -3.42
N GLY A 36 6.66 -4.73 -4.73
CA GLY A 36 7.92 -4.35 -5.35
C GLY A 36 8.38 -3.11 -4.61
N LEU A 37 9.49 -3.23 -3.87
CA LEU A 37 10.09 -2.10 -3.20
C LEU A 37 10.16 -0.99 -4.22
N LEU A 38 9.51 0.13 -3.92
CA LEU A 38 9.58 1.34 -4.71
C LEU A 38 11.04 1.50 -5.18
N PRO A 39 11.33 1.50 -6.50
CA PRO A 39 12.65 1.86 -6.99
C PRO A 39 13.18 3.06 -6.21
N PRO A 40 14.42 3.02 -5.70
CA PRO A 40 14.94 4.10 -4.91
C PRO A 40 14.82 5.41 -5.70
N PRO A 41 14.50 6.54 -5.05
CA PRO A 41 14.47 7.83 -5.72
C PRO A 41 15.81 8.03 -6.43
N LYS A 42 15.77 8.21 -7.75
CA LYS A 42 16.97 8.51 -8.54
C LYS A 42 17.39 9.95 -8.20
N PRO A 43 18.70 10.27 -8.12
CA PRO A 43 19.15 11.63 -7.90
C PRO A 43 18.47 12.56 -8.91
N ALA A 44 17.70 13.51 -8.41
CA ALA A 44 16.77 14.31 -9.18
C ALA A 44 17.51 15.28 -10.11
N VAL A 45 17.88 14.83 -11.30
CA VAL A 45 17.71 15.66 -12.49
C VAL A 45 16.33 15.33 -13.03
N ALA A 46 15.29 15.70 -12.27
CA ALA A 46 13.92 15.59 -12.75
C ALA A 46 13.84 16.34 -14.08
N ASP A 47 13.35 15.65 -15.11
CA ASP A 47 13.15 16.20 -16.44
C ASP A 47 12.39 17.54 -16.34
N ALA A 48 12.70 18.49 -17.21
CA ALA A 48 12.10 19.82 -17.17
C ALA A 48 10.55 19.75 -17.27
N ASN A 49 10.01 18.74 -17.98
CA ASN A 49 8.59 18.49 -18.04
C ASN A 49 8.02 18.03 -16.68
N VAL A 50 8.70 17.12 -15.98
CA VAL A 50 8.27 16.67 -14.64
C VAL A 50 8.25 17.83 -13.66
N LYS A 51 9.30 18.68 -13.66
CA LYS A 51 9.35 19.87 -12.81
C LYS A 51 8.19 20.83 -13.10
N ARG A 52 7.92 21.11 -14.38
CA ARG A 52 6.78 21.94 -14.81
C ARG A 52 5.46 21.34 -14.37
N PHE A 53 5.29 20.03 -14.53
CA PHE A 53 4.06 19.32 -14.18
C PHE A 53 3.76 19.38 -12.68
N CYS A 54 4.81 19.24 -11.86
CA CYS A 54 4.75 19.24 -10.39
C CYS A 54 4.71 20.62 -9.72
N ALA A 55 4.96 21.72 -10.45
CA ALA A 55 5.18 23.05 -9.87
C ALA A 55 4.02 23.55 -8.99
N ASP A 56 2.77 23.24 -9.36
CA ASP A 56 1.58 23.72 -8.65
C ASP A 56 1.08 22.76 -7.56
N THR A 57 1.81 21.68 -7.30
CA THR A 57 1.44 20.71 -6.25
C THR A 57 1.86 21.25 -4.88
N PRO A 58 1.20 20.84 -3.78
CA PRO A 58 1.59 21.27 -2.43
C PRO A 58 3.00 20.83 -2.03
N TYR A 59 3.55 19.80 -2.70
CA TYR A 59 4.88 19.26 -2.46
C TYR A 59 5.61 18.98 -3.79
N PRO A 60 6.14 20.00 -4.49
CA PRO A 60 6.70 19.84 -5.84
C PRO A 60 7.86 18.84 -5.91
N GLU A 61 8.73 18.81 -4.91
CA GLU A 61 9.85 17.85 -4.86
C GLU A 61 9.36 16.42 -4.62
N VAL A 62 8.37 16.23 -3.74
CA VAL A 62 7.75 14.90 -3.52
C VAL A 62 7.08 14.43 -4.80
N CYS A 63 6.36 15.32 -5.51
CA CYS A 63 5.79 15.01 -6.81
C CYS A 63 6.83 14.58 -7.83
N ALA A 64 7.95 15.32 -7.92
CA ALA A 64 9.03 14.99 -8.84
C ALA A 64 9.65 13.63 -8.50
N ASP A 65 9.90 13.35 -7.22
CA ASP A 65 10.42 12.06 -6.75
C ASP A 65 9.45 10.93 -7.06
N MET A 66 8.15 11.11 -6.82
CA MET A 66 7.14 10.09 -7.13
C MET A 66 7.20 9.65 -8.60
N ILE A 67 7.44 10.59 -9.51
CA ILE A 67 7.43 10.36 -10.96
C ILE A 67 8.79 9.90 -11.48
N ALA A 68 9.88 10.55 -11.07
CA ALA A 68 11.24 10.33 -11.60
C ALA A 68 11.84 8.95 -11.23
N ARG A 69 11.15 8.20 -10.36
CA ARG A 69 11.49 6.83 -10.00
C ARG A 69 11.30 5.84 -11.17
N TYR A 70 10.50 6.20 -12.16
CA TYR A 70 10.25 5.41 -13.37
C TYR A 70 11.04 5.96 -14.55
N ASP A 71 11.72 5.10 -15.30
CA ASP A 71 12.48 5.53 -16.50
C ASP A 71 11.55 6.01 -17.61
N GLU A 72 10.32 5.48 -17.63
CA GLU A 72 9.21 5.83 -18.51
C GLU A 72 8.76 7.29 -18.35
N SER A 73 9.13 7.96 -17.26
CA SER A 73 8.82 9.38 -17.05
C SER A 73 9.45 10.31 -18.10
N LYS A 74 10.55 9.88 -18.74
CA LYS A 74 11.23 10.66 -19.77
C LYS A 74 10.40 10.72 -21.05
N GLY A 75 9.96 11.93 -21.40
CA GLY A 75 9.14 12.15 -22.61
C GLY A 75 7.68 11.68 -22.47
N ALA A 76 7.25 11.25 -21.29
CA ALA A 76 5.86 10.94 -21.01
C ALA A 76 4.99 12.20 -21.02
N ASP A 77 3.75 12.04 -21.48
CA ASP A 77 2.74 13.09 -21.39
C ASP A 77 2.21 13.24 -19.95
N ASP A 78 1.53 14.36 -19.69
CA ASP A 78 1.00 14.71 -18.37
C ASP A 78 0.08 13.61 -17.79
N LYS A 79 -0.62 12.83 -18.64
CA LYS A 79 -1.49 11.72 -18.18
C LYS A 79 -0.67 10.54 -17.67
N LYS A 80 0.36 10.12 -18.42
CA LYS A 80 1.28 9.07 -17.99
C LYS A 80 2.03 9.47 -16.72
N LEU A 81 2.46 10.73 -16.61
CA LEU A 81 3.07 11.26 -15.40
C LEU A 81 2.12 11.20 -14.19
N ALA A 82 0.84 11.57 -14.37
CA ALA A 82 -0.17 11.44 -13.32
C ALA A 82 -0.41 9.98 -12.90
N GLY A 83 -0.39 9.03 -13.86
CA GLY A 83 -0.50 7.61 -13.55
C GLY A 83 0.70 7.06 -12.76
N MET A 84 1.92 7.52 -13.04
CA MET A 84 3.12 7.16 -12.26
C MET A 84 3.03 7.67 -10.82
N ALA A 85 2.54 8.89 -10.65
CA ALA A 85 2.25 9.45 -9.33
C ALA A 85 1.17 8.63 -8.60
N ALA A 86 0.12 8.17 -9.31
CA ALA A 86 -0.93 7.33 -8.74
C ALA A 86 -0.37 5.98 -8.26
N LEU A 87 0.44 5.32 -9.08
CA LEU A 87 1.08 4.04 -8.72
C LEU A 87 2.02 4.19 -7.51
N THR A 88 2.80 5.27 -7.46
CA THR A 88 3.63 5.56 -6.29
C THR A 88 2.78 5.79 -5.05
N THR A 89 1.69 6.54 -5.18
CA THR A 89 0.77 6.81 -4.06
C THR A 89 0.15 5.53 -3.53
N ALA A 90 -0.33 4.65 -4.41
CA ALA A 90 -0.84 3.33 -4.04
C ALA A 90 0.21 2.54 -3.24
N THR A 91 1.45 2.54 -3.70
CA THR A 91 2.53 1.83 -3.02
C THR A 91 2.85 2.44 -1.65
N LEU A 92 2.90 3.76 -1.54
CA LEU A 92 3.15 4.45 -0.27
C LEU A 92 2.04 4.20 0.76
N LEU A 93 0.78 4.12 0.32
CA LEU A 93 -0.34 3.73 1.19
C LEU A 93 -0.21 2.30 1.70
N LEU A 94 0.19 1.36 0.83
CA LEU A 94 0.39 -0.04 1.22
C LEU A 94 1.62 -0.23 2.11
N GLN A 95 2.67 0.57 1.93
CA GLN A 95 3.81 0.60 2.84
C GLN A 95 3.40 1.16 4.21
N ALA A 96 2.69 2.29 4.22
CA ALA A 96 2.12 2.87 5.42
C ALA A 96 1.20 1.90 6.16
N SER A 97 0.41 1.08 5.44
CA SER A 97 -0.41 0.05 6.07
C SER A 97 0.44 -1.07 6.69
N GLY A 98 1.52 -1.50 6.03
CA GLY A 98 2.49 -2.42 6.62
C GLY A 98 3.04 -1.92 7.96
N ASP A 99 3.42 -0.65 8.03
CA ASP A 99 3.87 0.00 9.27
C ASP A 99 2.74 0.11 10.31
N ALA A 100 1.50 0.41 9.88
CA ALA A 100 0.33 0.50 10.76
C ALA A 100 -0.19 -0.85 11.27
N SER A 101 0.29 -1.97 10.73
CA SER A 101 -0.29 -3.29 11.00
C SER A 101 -0.23 -3.64 12.51
N PRO A 102 -1.26 -4.31 13.07
CA PRO A 102 -1.33 -4.59 14.50
C PRO A 102 -0.09 -5.34 15.04
N GLY A 103 0.46 -6.27 14.26
CA GLY A 103 1.67 -7.01 14.65
C GLY A 103 2.91 -6.12 14.77
N VAL A 104 3.12 -5.21 13.82
CA VAL A 104 4.25 -4.26 13.84
C VAL A 104 4.08 -3.26 14.97
N GLN A 105 2.88 -2.70 15.13
CA GLN A 105 2.60 -1.72 16.18
C GLN A 105 2.77 -2.34 17.58
N LYS A 106 2.30 -3.57 17.81
CA LYS A 106 2.50 -4.29 19.08
C LYS A 106 3.97 -4.57 19.37
N GLN A 107 4.79 -4.85 18.36
CA GLN A 107 6.22 -5.06 18.52
C GLN A 107 6.95 -3.76 18.88
N ARG A 108 6.59 -2.64 18.24
CA ARG A 108 7.24 -1.33 18.44
C ARG A 108 6.78 -0.63 19.71
N TYR A 109 5.52 -0.81 20.07
CA TYR A 109 4.87 -0.20 21.22
C TYR A 109 4.24 -1.32 22.08
N PRO A 110 5.03 -2.01 22.92
CA PRO A 110 4.54 -3.15 23.70
C PRO A 110 3.48 -2.78 24.74
N ASP A 111 3.38 -1.49 25.09
CA ASP A 111 2.45 -0.95 26.07
C ASP A 111 1.23 -0.22 25.44
N LEU A 112 0.86 -0.56 24.19
CA LEU A 112 -0.36 -0.02 23.56
C LEU A 112 -1.59 -0.35 24.39
N THR A 113 -2.48 0.63 24.55
CA THR A 113 -3.80 0.35 25.11
C THR A 113 -4.66 -0.36 24.07
N LYS A 114 -5.69 -1.09 24.52
CA LYS A 114 -6.66 -1.71 23.59
C LYS A 114 -7.31 -0.69 22.64
N ALA A 115 -7.54 0.53 23.12
CA ALA A 115 -8.08 1.62 22.29
C ALA A 115 -7.09 2.05 21.20
N ASP A 116 -5.79 2.09 21.51
CA ASP A 116 -4.75 2.39 20.52
C ASP A 116 -4.63 1.25 19.50
N GLU A 117 -4.70 -0.01 19.94
CA GLU A 117 -4.72 -1.19 19.06
C GLU A 117 -5.89 -1.12 18.06
N GLU A 118 -7.11 -0.89 18.54
CA GLU A 118 -8.32 -0.76 17.71
C GLU A 118 -8.21 0.43 16.73
N CYS A 119 -7.58 1.53 17.16
CA CYS A 119 -7.32 2.67 16.29
C CYS A 119 -6.36 2.32 15.15
N PHE A 120 -5.21 1.71 15.47
CA PHE A 120 -4.22 1.30 14.47
C PHE A 120 -4.79 0.24 13.52
N GLU A 121 -5.60 -0.69 14.02
CA GLU A 121 -6.30 -1.67 13.17
C GLU A 121 -7.23 -0.97 12.16
N THR A 122 -7.94 0.08 12.61
CA THR A 122 -8.79 0.88 11.73
C THR A 122 -7.95 1.63 10.69
N CYS A 123 -6.86 2.28 11.11
CA CYS A 123 -5.94 2.97 10.22
C CYS A 123 -5.32 2.02 9.17
N TYR A 124 -4.87 0.84 9.61
CA TYR A 124 -4.36 -0.22 8.76
C TYR A 124 -5.35 -0.60 7.66
N LYS A 125 -6.64 -0.79 8.00
CA LYS A 125 -7.69 -1.13 7.04
C LYS A 125 -7.93 0.01 6.04
N GLU A 126 -7.99 1.26 6.49
CA GLU A 126 -8.17 2.42 5.62
C GLU A 126 -7.03 2.57 4.61
N LEU A 127 -5.78 2.51 5.08
CA LEU A 127 -4.58 2.59 4.24
C LEU A 127 -4.51 1.43 3.25
N THR A 128 -4.80 0.20 3.71
CA THR A 128 -4.82 -1.00 2.85
C THR A 128 -5.89 -0.88 1.76
N ASN A 129 -7.11 -0.49 2.13
CA ASN A 129 -8.21 -0.34 1.19
C ASN A 129 -7.93 0.77 0.17
N GLY A 130 -7.41 1.92 0.61
CA GLY A 130 -7.05 3.02 -0.27
C GLY A 130 -5.92 2.64 -1.24
N GLY A 131 -4.86 2.02 -0.70
CA GLY A 131 -3.72 1.54 -1.50
C GLY A 131 -4.13 0.51 -2.54
N GLN A 132 -4.88 -0.54 -2.15
CA GLN A 132 -5.37 -1.56 -3.07
C GLN A 132 -6.34 -0.98 -4.11
N LYS A 133 -7.21 -0.04 -3.72
CA LYS A 133 -8.12 0.60 -4.66
C LYS A 133 -7.36 1.39 -5.72
N LEU A 134 -6.36 2.17 -5.34
CA LEU A 134 -5.54 2.92 -6.29
C LEU A 134 -4.69 2.00 -7.17
N ASP A 135 -4.09 0.95 -6.60
CA ASP A 135 -3.30 -0.04 -7.34
C ASP A 135 -4.13 -0.71 -8.45
N ASN A 136 -5.36 -1.13 -8.12
CA ASN A 136 -6.32 -1.68 -9.08
C ASN A 136 -6.74 -0.68 -10.18
N LEU A 137 -6.66 0.63 -9.90
CA LEU A 137 -6.94 1.67 -10.90
C LEU A 137 -5.70 1.99 -11.75
N CYS A 138 -4.50 1.60 -11.32
CA CYS A 138 -3.23 1.74 -12.05
C CYS A 138 -2.88 0.51 -12.88
N THR A 139 -3.62 -0.59 -12.76
CA THR A 139 -3.50 -1.77 -13.62
C THR A 139 -4.48 -1.67 -14.79
N SER A 140 -4.02 -1.96 -16.01
CA SER A 140 -4.89 -1.98 -17.18
C SER A 140 -5.84 -3.20 -17.12
N LYS A 141 -7.06 -3.06 -17.66
CA LYS A 141 -8.05 -4.17 -17.74
C LYS A 141 -7.53 -5.40 -18.52
N GLU A 142 -6.45 -5.24 -19.27
CA GLU A 142 -5.89 -6.25 -20.18
C GLU A 142 -4.62 -6.93 -19.63
N GLY A 143 -4.20 -6.60 -18.40
CA GLY A 143 -3.06 -7.25 -17.75
C GLY A 143 -1.69 -6.88 -18.35
N SER A 144 -1.61 -5.76 -19.08
CA SER A 144 -0.32 -5.17 -19.44
C SER A 144 0.05 -4.08 -18.43
N ASP A 145 1.21 -4.27 -17.79
CA ASP A 145 1.81 -3.30 -16.86
C ASP A 145 2.53 -2.19 -17.67
N ASP A 146 1.76 -1.36 -18.38
CA ASP A 146 2.31 -0.11 -18.94
C ASP A 146 2.36 0.95 -17.83
N ILE A 147 3.56 1.18 -17.29
CA ILE A 147 3.81 2.12 -16.20
C ILE A 147 3.28 3.50 -16.58
N GLY A 148 2.43 4.06 -15.71
CA GLY A 148 1.78 5.35 -15.94
C GLY A 148 0.42 5.25 -16.61
N MET A 149 -0.05 4.06 -17.01
CA MET A 149 -1.44 3.89 -17.42
C MET A 149 -2.32 3.76 -16.18
N ALA A 150 -3.30 4.65 -16.06
CA ALA A 150 -4.22 4.66 -14.93
C ALA A 150 -5.62 5.11 -15.35
N GLN A 151 -6.63 4.62 -14.63
CA GLN A 151 -8.03 5.02 -14.73
C GLN A 151 -8.21 6.38 -14.03
N LEU A 152 -7.64 7.44 -14.60
CA LEU A 152 -7.55 8.77 -13.97
C LEU A 152 -8.91 9.39 -13.58
N PRO A 153 -9.98 9.28 -14.39
CA PRO A 153 -11.31 9.75 -13.98
C PRO A 153 -11.87 9.02 -12.75
N GLU A 154 -11.63 7.71 -12.65
CA GLU A 154 -12.02 6.87 -11.53
C GLU A 154 -11.18 7.18 -10.29
N ILE A 155 -9.88 7.46 -10.46
CA ILE A 155 -9.01 7.93 -9.38
C ILE A 155 -9.50 9.29 -8.86
N ARG A 156 -9.89 10.21 -9.75
CA ARG A 156 -10.47 11.50 -9.33
C ARG A 156 -11.72 11.31 -8.50
N SER A 157 -12.60 10.41 -8.91
CA SER A 157 -13.85 10.10 -8.22
C SER A 157 -13.55 9.51 -6.84
N PHE A 158 -12.63 8.55 -6.76
CA PHE A 158 -12.15 7.96 -5.51
C PHE A 158 -11.61 9.02 -4.54
N ILE A 159 -10.75 9.94 -5.00
CA ILE A 159 -10.21 11.02 -4.15
C ILE A 159 -11.33 11.92 -3.64
N LYS A 160 -12.26 12.33 -4.53
CA LYS A 160 -13.39 13.20 -4.16
C LYS A 160 -14.30 12.55 -3.10
N GLU A 161 -14.60 11.26 -3.26
CA GLU A 161 -15.41 10.49 -2.30
C GLU A 161 -14.74 10.43 -0.92
N ASN A 162 -13.43 10.14 -0.88
CA ASN A 162 -12.70 10.03 0.38
C ASN A 162 -12.48 11.39 1.05
N ASN A 163 -12.24 12.47 0.29
CA ASN A 163 -12.19 13.82 0.83
C ASN A 163 -13.54 14.23 1.45
N GLY A 164 -14.66 13.86 0.82
CA GLY A 164 -16.00 14.07 1.37
C GLY A 164 -16.28 13.26 2.64
N ALA A 165 -15.62 12.10 2.79
CA ALA A 165 -15.69 11.27 3.98
C ALA A 165 -14.65 11.63 5.07
N HIS A 166 -13.84 12.68 4.85
CA HIS A 166 -12.74 13.08 5.74
C HIS A 166 -11.73 11.95 6.02
N ALA A 167 -11.43 11.12 5.01
CA ALA A 167 -10.39 10.11 5.11
C ALA A 167 -9.04 10.75 5.45
N GLN A 168 -8.25 10.07 6.28
CA GLN A 168 -6.88 10.44 6.60
C GLN A 168 -5.94 9.37 6.07
N TRP A 169 -4.86 9.75 5.41
CA TRP A 169 -3.89 8.82 4.83
C TRP A 169 -2.65 8.68 5.69
N ASN A 170 -2.83 8.85 6.99
CA ASN A 170 -1.86 8.65 8.05
C ASN A 170 -2.56 8.12 9.31
N CYS A 171 -1.78 7.79 10.35
CA CYS A 171 -2.31 7.27 11.61
C CYS A 171 -2.18 8.27 12.77
N ASP A 172 -2.09 9.58 12.50
CA ASP A 172 -1.82 10.63 13.49
C ASP A 172 -2.83 10.65 14.66
N ARG A 173 -4.03 10.11 14.42
CA ARG A 173 -5.10 9.96 15.40
C ARG A 173 -4.87 8.83 16.40
N CYS A 174 -4.00 7.86 16.10
CA CYS A 174 -3.78 6.64 16.87
C CYS A 174 -2.58 6.73 17.84
N ARG A 175 -2.30 7.92 18.38
CA ARG A 175 -1.07 8.17 19.16
C ARG A 175 -1.00 7.26 20.40
N PRO A 176 0.14 6.57 20.63
CA PRO A 176 0.32 5.75 21.83
C PRO A 176 0.12 6.58 23.11
N ALA A 177 -0.66 6.05 24.05
CA ALA A 177 -1.11 6.80 25.24
C ALA A 177 0.02 7.46 26.07
N ASN A 178 1.22 6.85 26.11
CA ASN A 178 2.35 7.28 26.93
C ASN A 178 3.25 8.34 26.27
N ASP A 179 3.09 8.58 24.98
CA ASP A 179 3.83 9.61 24.25
C ASP A 179 2.97 10.27 23.16
N LYS A 180 1.99 11.06 23.60
CA LYS A 180 1.09 11.81 22.71
C LYS A 180 1.78 12.91 21.88
N LYS A 181 3.09 13.10 22.06
CA LYS A 181 3.89 14.13 21.39
C LYS A 181 4.73 13.56 20.24
N THR A 182 5.12 12.29 20.32
CA THR A 182 5.86 11.62 19.26
C THR A 182 4.88 11.13 18.18
N PRO A 183 5.06 11.53 16.90
CA PRO A 183 4.31 10.95 15.80
C PRO A 183 4.54 9.45 15.71
N ASP A 184 3.51 8.69 15.37
CA ASP A 184 3.67 7.27 15.04
C ASP A 184 4.52 7.11 13.77
N ASP A 185 4.98 5.88 13.50
CA ASP A 185 5.92 5.65 12.40
C ASP A 185 5.34 5.96 11.01
N VAL A 186 4.02 5.82 10.84
CA VAL A 186 3.33 6.17 9.60
C VAL A 186 3.34 7.69 9.43
N SER A 187 3.06 8.43 10.50
CA SER A 187 2.88 9.89 10.46
C SER A 187 4.19 10.67 10.59
N LYS A 188 5.28 10.06 11.08
CA LYS A 188 6.58 10.72 11.28
C LYS A 188 7.14 11.38 10.02
N LYS A 189 7.00 10.74 8.85
CA LYS A 189 7.36 11.35 7.56
C LYS A 189 6.14 11.84 6.79
N ASN A 190 4.98 11.26 7.08
CA ASN A 190 3.69 11.58 6.47
C ASN A 190 3.72 11.43 4.93
N ASP A 191 4.47 10.46 4.43
CA ASP A 191 4.75 10.31 3.00
C ASP A 191 3.48 9.94 2.20
N ALA A 192 2.63 9.08 2.75
CA ALA A 192 1.37 8.68 2.12
C ALA A 192 0.37 9.85 1.99
N GLU A 193 0.18 10.64 3.04
CA GLU A 193 -0.66 11.85 3.03
C GLU A 193 -0.14 12.89 2.03
N LYS A 194 1.17 13.14 2.01
CA LYS A 194 1.78 14.06 1.03
C LYS A 194 1.58 13.57 -0.40
N ALA A 195 1.72 12.27 -0.63
CA ALA A 195 1.51 11.67 -1.95
C ALA A 195 0.05 11.78 -2.40
N MET A 196 -0.93 11.55 -1.52
CA MET A 196 -2.35 11.76 -1.82
C MET A 196 -2.67 13.22 -2.17
N ALA A 197 -2.13 14.17 -1.41
CA ALA A 197 -2.30 15.60 -1.68
C ALA A 197 -1.68 16.03 -3.03
N VAL A 198 -0.52 15.48 -3.38
CA VAL A 198 0.08 15.65 -4.72
C VAL A 198 -0.83 15.05 -5.79
N LEU A 199 -1.26 13.80 -5.61
CA LEU A 199 -2.04 13.05 -6.59
C LEU A 199 -3.36 13.75 -6.92
N GLU A 200 -4.04 14.31 -5.91
CA GLU A 200 -5.27 15.09 -6.10
C GLU A 200 -5.07 16.23 -7.10
N VAL A 201 -4.00 17.03 -6.94
CA VAL A 201 -3.70 18.14 -7.84
C VAL A 201 -3.41 17.65 -9.25
N LEU A 202 -2.59 16.60 -9.38
CA LEU A 202 -2.19 16.08 -10.69
C LEU A 202 -3.38 15.49 -11.46
N VAL A 203 -4.21 14.67 -10.80
CA VAL A 203 -5.38 14.05 -11.42
C VAL A 203 -6.39 15.12 -11.81
N ASN A 204 -6.63 16.12 -10.96
CA ASN A 204 -7.48 17.27 -11.32
C ASN A 204 -6.88 18.09 -12.48
N LYS A 205 -5.57 18.16 -12.63
CA LYS A 205 -4.92 18.87 -13.75
C LYS A 205 -5.22 18.19 -15.10
N VAL A 206 -5.26 16.85 -15.14
CA VAL A 206 -5.31 16.07 -16.40
C VAL A 206 -6.68 15.48 -16.75
N THR A 207 -7.68 15.61 -15.87
CA THR A 207 -9.04 15.10 -16.06
C THR A 207 -10.12 16.19 -16.04
N LYS A 208 -9.71 17.46 -16.17
CA LYS A 208 -10.63 18.60 -16.33
C LYS A 208 -11.47 18.48 -17.59
#